data_AF-A0A4Q5P8T8-F1
#
_entry.id   AF-A0A4Q5P8T8-F1
#
_cell.length_a   1.000
_cell.length_b   1.000
_cell.length_c   1.000
_cell.angle_alpha   90.00
_cell.angle_beta   90.00
_cell.angle_gamma   90.00
#
_symmetry.space_group_name_H-M   'P 1'
#
loop_
_entity.id
_entity.type
_entity.pdbx_description
1 polymer ?
#
loop_
_entity_poly.entity_id
_entity_poly.type
_entity_poly.pdbx_seq_one_letter_code
_entity_poly.pdbx_strand_id
1 'polypeptide(L)'
;VSVGELRVEVAAAPIAALSAGDALDVYVRPEHLSVTPRGTSGALAGTVTTQVFQGGHVDLYIDAPASARERILVRSPGIAALSSCPVGAEIGLTIGADDIVAFPPGDVP
;
A
#
# COMPACT_ATOMS: atom_id res chain seq x y z
N VAL A 1 -9.76 -4.67 -9.33
CA VAL A 1 -9.62 -5.38 -8.03
C VAL A 1 -9.82 -4.41 -6.89
N SER A 2 -10.08 -4.90 -5.66
CA SER A 2 -10.31 -4.04 -4.49
C SER A 2 -9.52 -4.51 -3.27
N VAL A 3 -8.95 -3.55 -2.52
CA VAL A 3 -8.25 -3.77 -1.25
C VAL A 3 -8.82 -2.78 -0.22
N GLY A 4 -9.66 -3.24 0.69
CA GLY A 4 -10.46 -2.33 1.53
C GLY A 4 -11.32 -1.40 0.67
N GLU A 5 -11.21 -0.09 0.87
CA GLU A 5 -11.91 0.93 0.06
C GLU A 5 -11.20 1.27 -1.26
N LEU A 6 -9.95 0.84 -1.41
CA LEU A 6 -9.15 1.14 -2.59
C LEU A 6 -9.59 0.26 -3.77
N ARG A 7 -9.87 0.89 -4.91
CA ARG A 7 -10.21 0.23 -6.18
C ARG A 7 -9.18 0.57 -7.23
N VAL A 8 -8.66 -0.45 -7.89
CA VAL A 8 -7.55 -0.33 -8.83
C VAL A 8 -7.72 -1.28 -10.00
N GLU A 9 -7.28 -0.82 -11.17
CA GLU A 9 -7.22 -1.62 -12.39
C GLU A 9 -5.87 -2.34 -12.44
N VAL A 10 -5.89 -3.59 -12.92
CA VAL A 10 -4.71 -4.45 -13.05
C VAL A 10 -4.82 -5.23 -14.35
N ALA A 11 -3.69 -5.70 -14.88
CA ALA A 11 -3.71 -6.61 -16.02
C ALA A 11 -4.54 -7.86 -15.70
N ALA A 12 -5.44 -8.25 -16.61
CA ALA A 12 -6.31 -9.41 -16.41
C ALA A 12 -5.58 -10.75 -16.56
N ALA A 13 -4.54 -10.81 -17.41
CA ALA A 13 -3.88 -12.07 -17.75
C ALA A 13 -3.31 -12.84 -16.55
N PRO A 14 -2.62 -12.20 -15.56
CA PRO A 14 -2.14 -12.91 -14.36
C PRO A 14 -3.25 -13.51 -13.48
N ILE A 15 -4.45 -12.92 -13.50
CA ILE A 15 -5.57 -13.33 -12.65
C ILE A 15 -6.71 -14.00 -13.44
N ALA A 16 -6.46 -14.44 -14.67
CA ALA A 16 -7.50 -14.94 -15.58
C ALA A 16 -8.25 -16.18 -15.06
N ALA A 17 -7.64 -16.94 -14.13
CA ALA A 17 -8.24 -18.11 -13.50
C ALA A 17 -9.12 -17.79 -12.27
N LEU A 18 -9.11 -16.54 -11.79
CA LEU A 18 -9.89 -16.12 -10.63
C LEU A 18 -11.32 -15.74 -11.03
N SER A 19 -12.26 -16.05 -10.14
CA SER A 19 -13.65 -15.61 -10.20
C SER A 19 -13.87 -14.35 -9.37
N ALA A 20 -14.95 -13.62 -9.66
CA ALA A 20 -15.34 -12.48 -8.84
C ALA A 20 -15.63 -12.94 -7.40
N GLY A 21 -14.95 -12.32 -6.43
CA GLY A 21 -15.03 -12.68 -5.01
C GLY A 21 -13.85 -13.52 -4.52
N ASP A 22 -13.03 -14.07 -5.41
CA ASP A 22 -11.81 -14.77 -5.02
C ASP A 22 -10.79 -13.79 -4.43
N ALA A 23 -10.03 -14.27 -3.44
CA ALA A 23 -8.88 -13.55 -2.91
C ALA A 23 -7.76 -13.49 -3.95
N LEU A 24 -6.90 -12.49 -3.84
CA LEU A 24 -5.73 -12.28 -4.70
C LEU A 24 -4.67 -11.49 -3.93
N ASP A 25 -3.42 -11.62 -4.36
CA ASP A 25 -2.32 -10.80 -3.86
C ASP A 25 -2.10 -9.60 -4.79
N VAL A 26 -2.00 -8.41 -4.21
CA VAL A 26 -1.66 -7.17 -4.92
C VAL A 26 -0.25 -6.75 -4.53
N TYR A 27 0.59 -6.50 -5.52
CA TYR A 27 1.93 -5.97 -5.33
C TYR A 27 2.03 -4.58 -5.95
N VAL A 28 2.62 -3.68 -5.19
CA VAL A 28 2.88 -2.30 -5.58
C VAL A 28 4.30 -1.98 -5.16
N ARG A 29 5.05 -1.27 -5.99
CA ARG A 29 6.36 -0.76 -5.60
C ARG A 29 6.21 0.25 -4.46
N PRO A 30 7.07 0.23 -3.41
CA PRO A 30 6.98 1.18 -2.30
C PRO A 30 6.94 2.66 -2.72
N GLU A 31 7.67 3.00 -3.78
CA GLU A 31 7.75 4.36 -4.35
C GLU A 31 6.49 4.78 -5.13
N HIS A 32 5.58 3.86 -5.44
CA HIS A 32 4.31 4.15 -6.13
C HIS A 32 3.14 4.28 -5.16
N LEU A 33 3.40 4.13 -3.85
CA LEU A 33 2.45 4.42 -2.80
C LEU A 33 2.60 5.88 -2.35
N SER A 34 1.48 6.54 -2.11
CA SER A 34 1.43 7.90 -1.59
C SER A 34 0.68 7.95 -0.27
N VAL A 35 1.21 8.74 0.66
CA VAL A 35 0.56 9.02 1.93
C VAL A 35 -0.39 10.20 1.75
N THR A 36 -1.60 10.06 2.24
CA THR A 36 -2.68 11.05 2.22
C THR A 36 -3.21 11.27 3.63
N PRO A 37 -3.94 12.37 3.89
CA PRO A 37 -4.64 12.55 5.16
C PRO A 37 -5.59 11.38 5.45
N ARG A 38 -5.73 11.03 6.73
CA ARG A 38 -6.70 10.03 7.19
C ARG A 38 -8.11 10.36 6.70
N GLY A 39 -8.86 9.34 6.27
CA GLY A 39 -10.24 9.49 5.80
C GLY A 39 -10.35 10.04 4.37
N THR A 40 -9.24 10.16 3.64
CA THR A 40 -9.29 10.45 2.20
C THR A 40 -10.08 9.34 1.50
N SER A 41 -11.11 9.72 0.74
CA SER A 41 -11.98 8.78 0.03
C SER A 41 -11.18 7.91 -0.93
N GLY A 42 -11.38 6.59 -0.87
CA GLY A 42 -10.68 5.62 -1.74
C GLY A 42 -9.22 5.39 -1.35
N ALA A 43 -8.78 5.86 -0.18
CA ALA A 43 -7.48 5.53 0.39
C ALA A 43 -7.62 4.40 1.42
N LEU A 44 -6.59 3.54 1.48
CA LEU A 44 -6.49 2.51 2.50
C LEU A 44 -6.06 3.14 3.84
N ALA A 45 -6.85 2.96 4.89
CA ALA A 45 -6.47 3.42 6.23
C ALA A 45 -5.25 2.66 6.76
N GLY A 46 -4.34 3.38 7.42
CA GLY A 46 -3.20 2.75 8.09
C GLY A 46 -2.55 3.65 9.14
N THR A 47 -1.64 3.05 9.90
CA THR A 47 -0.89 3.70 10.98
C THR A 47 0.60 3.54 10.73
N VAL A 48 1.34 4.64 10.79
CA VAL A 48 2.81 4.59 10.69
C VAL A 48 3.37 3.89 11.93
N THR A 49 4.03 2.75 11.75
CA THR A 49 4.64 1.98 12.84
C THR A 49 6.14 2.21 12.95
N THR A 50 6.81 2.56 11.85
CA THR A 50 8.25 2.80 11.83
C THR A 50 8.61 3.77 10.72
N GLN A 51 9.60 4.62 10.98
CA GLN A 51 10.22 5.51 10.00
C GLN A 51 11.73 5.23 9.96
N VAL A 52 12.30 5.08 8.77
CA VAL A 52 13.73 4.87 8.61
C VAL A 52 14.27 5.83 7.55
N PHE A 53 15.16 6.74 7.96
CA PHE A 53 15.85 7.61 7.02
C PHE A 53 16.99 6.86 6.33
N GLN A 54 16.97 6.84 4.99
CA GLN A 54 17.92 6.12 4.14
C GLN A 54 18.86 7.07 3.38
N GLY A 55 19.09 8.28 3.91
CA GLY A 55 19.97 9.29 3.30
C GLY A 55 19.29 10.17 2.23
N GLY A 56 18.52 9.59 1.32
CA GLY A 56 17.82 10.34 0.24
C GLY A 56 16.29 10.25 0.26
N HIS A 57 15.75 9.34 1.07
CA HIS A 57 14.32 9.08 1.21
C HIS A 57 14.03 8.55 2.62
N VAL A 58 12.76 8.47 2.95
CA VAL A 58 12.26 7.85 4.18
C VAL A 58 11.44 6.64 3.81
N ASP A 59 11.81 5.50 4.37
CA ASP A 59 11.00 4.29 4.33
C ASP A 59 10.04 4.31 5.53
N LEU A 60 8.74 4.23 5.23
CA LEU A 60 7.65 4.20 6.20
C LEU A 60 7.04 2.80 6.22
N TYR A 61 6.95 2.20 7.41
CA TYR A 61 6.26 0.93 7.60
C TYR A 61 4.88 1.21 8.16
N ILE A 62 3.85 0.76 7.45
CA ILE A 62 2.45 1.06 7.75
C ILE A 62 1.75 -0.23 8.13
N ASP A 63 1.10 -0.23 9.29
CA ASP A 63 0.10 -1.23 9.62
C ASP A 63 -1.23 -0.83 9.00
N ALA A 64 -1.84 -1.71 8.22
CA ALA A 64 -3.05 -1.43 7.45
C ALA A 64 -4.06 -2.58 7.62
N PRO A 65 -5.13 -2.41 8.41
CA PRO A 65 -6.05 -3.50 8.77
C PRO A 65 -6.73 -4.21 7.59
N ALA A 66 -6.86 -3.55 6.43
CA ALA A 66 -7.46 -4.16 5.25
C ALA A 66 -6.47 -4.99 4.42
N SER A 67 -5.19 -5.02 4.79
CA SER A 67 -4.17 -5.88 4.20
C SER A 67 -4.00 -7.14 5.04
N ALA A 68 -3.97 -8.31 4.41
CA ALA A 68 -3.63 -9.57 5.08
C ALA A 68 -2.12 -9.70 5.38
N ARG A 69 -1.28 -8.79 4.85
CA ARG A 69 0.17 -8.73 5.09
C ARG A 69 0.47 -7.88 6.32
N GLU A 70 1.48 -8.29 7.09
CA GLU A 70 1.85 -7.66 8.38
C GLU A 70 2.14 -6.15 8.27
N ARG A 71 2.82 -5.70 7.21
CA ARG A 71 3.17 -4.29 7.01
C ARG A 71 3.26 -3.93 5.53
N ILE A 72 2.85 -2.71 5.21
CA ILE A 72 3.04 -2.09 3.90
C ILE A 72 4.25 -1.16 3.98
N LEU A 73 5.20 -1.29 3.05
CA LEU A 73 6.35 -0.40 2.94
C LEU A 73 6.04 0.72 1.93
N VAL A 74 6.18 1.97 2.37
CA VAL A 74 6.05 3.16 1.52
C VAL A 74 7.38 3.88 1.49
N ARG A 75 7.84 4.28 0.29
CA ARG A 75 9.05 5.06 0.11
C ARG A 75 8.72 6.50 -0.25
N SER A 76 8.92 7.40 0.71
CA SER A 76 8.73 8.83 0.49
C SER A 76 10.05 9.52 0.10
N PRO A 77 10.09 10.31 -0.97
CA PRO A 77 11.30 11.04 -1.35
C PRO A 77 11.68 12.11 -0.33
N GLY A 78 12.98 12.39 -0.22
CA GLY A 78 13.51 13.44 0.67
C GLY A 78 13.34 13.12 2.15
N ILE A 79 13.15 14.16 2.96
CA ILE A 79 13.05 14.06 4.44
C ILE A 79 11.72 14.52 5.02
N ALA A 80 10.82 15.07 4.20
CA ALA A 80 9.59 15.69 4.67
C ALA A 80 8.71 14.72 5.49
N ALA A 81 8.71 13.43 5.09
CA ALA A 81 7.98 12.36 5.78
C ALA A 81 8.38 12.17 7.25
N LEU A 82 9.61 12.54 7.64
CA LEU A 82 10.03 12.49 9.05
C LEU A 82 9.15 13.39 9.93
N SER A 83 8.75 14.54 9.41
CA SER A 83 7.91 15.49 10.13
C SER A 83 6.41 15.30 9.85
N SER A 84 6.03 14.97 8.61
CA SER A 84 4.62 14.88 8.22
C SER A 84 3.95 13.55 8.58
N CYS A 85 4.73 12.49 8.80
CA CYS A 85 4.21 11.14 9.01
C CYS A 85 4.90 10.44 10.20
N PRO A 86 4.93 11.03 11.41
CA PRO A 86 5.61 10.47 12.58
C PRO A 86 5.03 9.09 12.96
N VAL A 87 5.82 8.28 13.69
CA VAL A 87 5.32 7.02 14.25
C VAL A 87 4.06 7.26 15.10
N GLY A 88 3.03 6.45 14.89
CA GLY A 88 1.71 6.57 15.49
C GLY A 88 0.73 7.44 14.68
N ALA A 89 1.18 8.12 13.61
CA ALA A 89 0.29 8.89 12.76
C ALA A 89 -0.69 7.98 12.01
N GLU A 90 -1.98 8.30 12.12
CA GLU A 90 -3.02 7.73 11.26
C GLU A 90 -3.02 8.43 9.91
N ILE A 91 -3.02 7.65 8.83
CA ILE A 91 -2.89 8.11 7.45
C ILE A 91 -3.86 7.36 6.52
N GLY A 92 -4.01 7.89 5.31
CA GLY A 92 -4.52 7.14 4.16
C GLY A 92 -3.39 6.77 3.20
N LEU A 93 -3.50 5.62 2.53
CA LEU A 93 -2.60 5.17 1.47
C LEU A 93 -3.33 5.12 0.14
N THR A 94 -2.73 5.72 -0.89
CA THR A 94 -3.21 5.63 -2.28
C THR A 94 -2.14 5.03 -3.18
N ILE A 95 -2.55 4.37 -4.25
CA ILE A 95 -1.65 3.79 -5.26
C ILE A 95 -1.63 4.72 -6.47
N GLY A 96 -0.43 5.11 -6.91
CA GLY A 96 -0.23 5.69 -8.24
C GLY A 96 -0.51 4.62 -9.30
N ALA A 97 -1.30 4.95 -10.33
CA ALA A 97 -1.87 3.98 -11.26
C ALA A 97 -0.83 3.17 -12.07
N ASP A 98 0.43 3.59 -12.05
CA ASP A 98 1.51 2.98 -12.82
C ASP A 98 2.20 1.88 -11.99
N ASP A 99 2.22 0.64 -12.50
CA ASP A 99 2.88 -0.54 -11.92
C ASP A 99 2.25 -1.18 -10.68
N ILE A 100 0.92 -1.27 -10.65
CA ILE A 100 0.22 -2.26 -9.82
C ILE A 100 0.08 -3.59 -10.55
N VAL A 101 0.41 -4.69 -9.86
CA VAL A 101 0.23 -6.05 -10.38
C VAL A 101 -0.55 -6.91 -9.38
N ALA A 102 -1.36 -7.80 -9.91
CA ALA A 102 -2.13 -8.75 -9.13
C ALA A 102 -1.78 -10.17 -9.55
N PHE A 103 -1.78 -11.10 -8.59
CA PHE A 103 -1.61 -12.52 -8.82
C PHE A 103 -2.65 -13.30 -8.02
N PRO A 104 -2.96 -14.55 -8.42
CA PRO A 104 -3.62 -15.49 -7.52
C PRO A 104 -2.89 -15.51 -6.18
N PRO A 105 -3.60 -15.76 -5.07
CA PRO A 105 -2.98 -15.79 -3.75
C PRO A 105 -1.84 -16.80 -3.79
N GLY A 106 -0.63 -16.35 -3.47
CA GLY A 106 0.51 -17.24 -3.35
C GLY A 106 0.31 -18.18 -2.15
N ASP A 107 0.89 -19.37 -2.20
CA ASP A 107 1.04 -20.18 -0.97
C ASP A 107 1.83 -19.33 0.04
N VAL A 108 1.19 -19.00 1.16
CA VAL A 108 1.86 -18.46 2.33
C VAL A 108 2.68 -19.61 2.92
N PRO A 109 4.02 -19.51 3.01
CA PRO A 109 4.82 -20.52 3.70
C PRO A 109 4.46 -20.61 5.19
#